data_AF-A0A423W3M9-F1
#
_entry.id   AF-A0A423W3M9-F1
#
_cell.length_a   1.000
_cell.length_b   1.000
_cell.length_c   1.000
_cell.angle_alpha   90.00
_cell.angle_beta   90.00
_cell.angle_gamma   90.00
#
_symmetry.space_group_name_H-M   'P 1'
#
loop_
_entity.id
_entity.type
_entity.pdbx_description
1 polymer ?
#
loop_
_entity_poly.entity_id
_entity_poly.type
_entity_poly.pdbx_seq_one_letter_code
_entity_poly.pdbx_strand_id
1 'polypeptide(L)'
;MALTPPSTGASTPVDSTTDDTESLLRNYFNLHHDLSSLYQQWSDGDANFRKRAPNFTGVRILNQDAWEALVGFICSSNNNISRISQMVHKLCLHYGPYIGTIDKEVFHDFPMPSSLAVPGVEAHLRELGFGYRARPEGWLLGLRNPDSMALGATPSRKASSGDDPTPTYKYAHEQLLELTGVGPKVADCVCLMGLGWLEAVPVDTHVWQIAMRDYKFGGKAKNKTLTKALYDAVGDHFRGLWGSQAGWAHSVLFTADLRAFSDRLVENPGAKSEDDTDIKAVKVETKDEVALVAPITTPAKRKRRSVVVTETVKVEEDPGMTAVGATRRSKRMRGFR
;
A
#
# COMPACT_ATOMS: atom_id res chain seq x y z
N MET A 1 14.22 8.71 -32.51
CA MET A 1 14.43 7.26 -32.63
C MET A 1 13.43 6.59 -31.70
N ALA A 2 12.46 5.86 -32.25
CA ALA A 2 11.51 5.10 -31.47
C ALA A 2 12.23 3.86 -30.95
N LEU A 3 12.26 3.68 -29.62
CA LEU A 3 12.75 2.45 -29.01
C LEU A 3 11.66 1.39 -29.20
N THR A 4 11.78 0.60 -30.25
CA THR A 4 11.01 -0.64 -30.42
C THR A 4 11.41 -1.58 -29.29
N PRO A 5 10.48 -2.15 -28.52
CA PRO A 5 10.82 -3.18 -27.56
C PRO A 5 11.43 -4.39 -28.29
N PRO A 6 12.44 -5.06 -27.72
CA PRO A 6 13.05 -6.22 -28.35
C PRO A 6 12.01 -7.32 -28.55
N SER A 7 12.07 -7.95 -29.72
CA SER A 7 11.24 -9.09 -30.12
C SER A 7 11.22 -10.16 -29.03
N THR A 8 10.01 -10.53 -28.61
CA THR A 8 9.70 -11.58 -27.65
C THR A 8 10.44 -12.87 -28.03
N GLY A 9 11.40 -13.27 -27.20
CA GLY A 9 11.87 -14.65 -27.20
C GLY A 9 10.68 -15.55 -26.87
N ALA A 10 10.49 -16.60 -27.66
CA ALA A 10 9.49 -17.61 -27.40
C ALA A 10 9.65 -18.12 -25.96
N SER A 11 8.63 -17.92 -25.14
CA SER A 11 8.52 -18.54 -23.82
C SER A 11 8.61 -20.04 -24.02
N THR A 12 9.73 -20.63 -23.58
CA THR A 12 9.85 -22.08 -23.44
C THR A 12 8.70 -22.54 -22.54
N PRO A 13 7.91 -23.55 -22.97
CA PRO A 13 6.86 -24.09 -22.11
C PRO A 13 7.52 -24.62 -20.84
N VAL A 14 7.11 -24.09 -19.69
CA VAL A 14 7.48 -24.68 -18.41
C VAL A 14 6.72 -26.00 -18.34
N ASP A 15 7.45 -27.09 -18.52
CA ASP A 15 6.95 -28.45 -18.45
C ASP A 15 6.74 -28.82 -16.98
N SER A 16 5.71 -28.24 -16.34
CA SER A 16 5.27 -28.64 -14.99
C SER A 16 4.08 -29.58 -15.15
N THR A 17 4.34 -30.88 -15.10
CA THR A 17 3.33 -31.96 -15.18
C THR A 17 2.39 -32.03 -13.98
N THR A 18 2.53 -31.13 -13.00
CA THR A 18 1.69 -31.04 -11.80
C THR A 18 1.01 -29.68 -11.73
N ASP A 19 -0.32 -29.68 -11.84
CA ASP A 19 -1.15 -28.51 -11.57
C ASP A 19 -1.03 -28.13 -10.08
N ASP A 20 -0.45 -26.96 -9.81
CA ASP A 20 -0.27 -26.41 -8.47
C ASP A 20 -1.27 -25.30 -8.13
N THR A 21 -2.28 -25.06 -8.97
CA THR A 21 -3.24 -23.95 -8.86
C THR A 21 -3.95 -23.95 -7.50
N GLU A 22 -4.41 -25.10 -7.01
CA GLU A 22 -5.08 -25.16 -5.70
C GLU A 22 -4.15 -24.74 -4.56
N SER A 23 -2.90 -25.21 -4.58
CA SER A 23 -1.89 -24.89 -3.58
C SER A 23 -1.52 -23.40 -3.62
N LEU A 24 -1.36 -22.87 -4.83
CA LEU A 24 -1.16 -21.44 -5.08
C LEU A 24 -2.28 -20.61 -4.46
N LEU A 25 -3.55 -20.91 -4.76
CA LEU A 25 -4.69 -20.14 -4.25
C LEU A 25 -4.86 -20.28 -2.74
N ARG A 26 -4.68 -21.49 -2.18
CA ARG A 26 -4.73 -21.70 -0.72
C ARG A 26 -3.68 -20.88 0.01
N ASN A 27 -2.49 -20.77 -0.55
CA ASN A 27 -1.40 -19.98 0.03
C ASN A 27 -1.66 -18.49 -0.15
N TYR A 28 -2.00 -18.03 -1.36
CA TYR A 28 -2.23 -16.63 -1.67
C TYR A 28 -3.34 -16.01 -0.83
N PHE A 29 -4.44 -16.75 -0.60
CA PHE A 29 -5.55 -16.30 0.23
C PHE A 29 -5.42 -16.67 1.72
N ASN A 30 -4.29 -17.23 2.16
CA ASN A 30 -4.07 -17.69 3.53
C ASN A 30 -5.20 -18.61 4.05
N LEU A 31 -5.66 -19.56 3.23
CA LEU A 31 -6.81 -20.44 3.54
C LEU A 31 -6.51 -21.50 4.60
N HIS A 32 -5.25 -21.69 4.99
CA HIS A 32 -4.85 -22.58 6.07
C HIS A 32 -5.22 -22.03 7.46
N HIS A 33 -5.43 -20.72 7.59
CA HIS A 33 -5.94 -20.12 8.81
C HIS A 33 -7.46 -20.22 8.91
N ASP A 34 -7.94 -20.75 10.04
CA ASP A 34 -9.34 -20.66 10.42
C ASP A 34 -9.67 -19.21 10.83
N LEU A 35 -10.35 -18.52 9.92
CA LEU A 35 -10.72 -17.12 10.11
C LEU A 35 -11.73 -16.94 11.25
N SER A 36 -12.59 -17.92 11.51
CA SER A 36 -13.60 -17.83 12.56
C SER A 36 -12.94 -17.83 13.94
N SER A 37 -11.99 -18.74 14.14
CA SER A 37 -11.19 -18.80 15.36
C SER A 37 -10.38 -17.53 15.59
N LEU A 38 -9.80 -16.95 14.53
CA LEU A 38 -9.09 -15.67 14.61
C LEU A 38 -10.02 -14.52 15.01
N TYR A 39 -11.20 -14.41 14.39
CA TYR A 39 -12.18 -13.37 14.75
C TYR A 39 -12.65 -13.50 16.20
N GLN A 40 -12.82 -14.72 16.69
CA GLN A 40 -13.17 -14.97 18.09
C GLN A 40 -12.04 -14.52 19.02
N GLN A 41 -10.79 -14.94 18.75
CA GLN A 41 -9.61 -14.52 19.51
C GLN A 41 -9.48 -12.99 19.60
N TRP A 42 -9.60 -12.29 18.47
CA TRP A 42 -9.47 -10.83 18.43
C TRP A 42 -10.64 -10.12 19.11
N SER A 43 -11.86 -10.69 19.02
CA SER A 43 -13.01 -10.19 19.76
C SER A 43 -12.84 -10.35 21.27
N ASP A 44 -12.16 -11.41 21.71
CA ASP A 44 -11.88 -11.66 23.12
C ASP A 44 -10.80 -10.74 23.68
N GLY A 45 -9.80 -10.41 22.87
CA GLY A 45 -8.74 -9.45 23.20
C GLY A 45 -9.15 -7.97 23.12
N ASP A 46 -10.17 -7.62 22.34
CA ASP A 46 -10.57 -6.22 22.10
C ASP A 46 -12.09 -6.02 21.96
N ALA A 47 -12.67 -5.25 22.88
CA ALA A 47 -14.08 -4.89 22.87
C ALA A 47 -14.48 -4.03 21.65
N ASN A 48 -13.59 -3.17 21.13
CA ASN A 48 -13.87 -2.39 19.92
C ASN A 48 -13.93 -3.30 18.69
N PHE A 49 -12.99 -4.24 18.57
CA PHE A 49 -13.03 -5.28 17.54
C PHE A 49 -14.32 -6.09 17.61
N ARG A 50 -14.69 -6.60 18.80
CA ARG A 50 -15.94 -7.37 19.01
C ARG A 50 -17.17 -6.62 18.53
N LYS A 51 -17.23 -5.30 18.75
CA LYS A 51 -18.37 -4.46 18.32
C LYS A 51 -18.44 -4.28 16.81
N ARG A 52 -17.29 -4.15 16.11
CA ARG A 52 -17.23 -3.75 14.70
C ARG A 52 -17.12 -4.93 13.73
N ALA A 53 -16.38 -5.98 14.10
CA ALA A 53 -16.05 -7.10 13.22
C ALA A 53 -17.23 -7.88 12.61
N PRO A 54 -18.41 -8.03 13.27
CA PRO A 54 -19.53 -8.77 12.69
C PRO A 54 -20.04 -8.22 11.35
N ASN A 55 -19.86 -6.93 11.07
CA ASN A 55 -20.26 -6.30 9.80
C ASN A 55 -19.21 -6.47 8.68
N PHE A 56 -18.02 -7.01 9.02
CA PHE A 56 -16.85 -7.08 8.14
C PHE A 56 -16.19 -8.45 8.19
N THR A 57 -16.99 -9.52 8.07
CA THR A 57 -16.49 -10.89 8.01
C THR A 57 -15.83 -11.19 6.67
N GLY A 58 -14.96 -12.21 6.64
CA GLY A 58 -14.32 -12.69 5.41
C GLY A 58 -13.08 -11.90 4.97
N VAL A 59 -12.68 -10.84 5.68
CA VAL A 59 -11.46 -10.08 5.36
C VAL A 59 -10.22 -10.92 5.64
N ARG A 60 -9.41 -11.19 4.61
CA ARG A 60 -8.15 -11.94 4.69
C ARG A 60 -6.96 -11.07 4.26
N ILE A 61 -5.78 -11.35 4.83
CA ILE A 61 -4.51 -10.82 4.31
C ILE A 61 -4.05 -11.71 3.17
N LEU A 62 -3.72 -11.11 2.03
CA LEU A 62 -3.10 -11.83 0.91
C LEU A 62 -1.63 -12.09 1.22
N ASN A 63 -1.16 -13.28 0.86
CA ASN A 63 0.25 -13.68 0.93
C ASN A 63 0.84 -13.51 -0.48
N GLN A 64 1.12 -12.26 -0.84
CA GLN A 64 1.58 -11.85 -2.16
C GLN A 64 3.05 -12.21 -2.37
N ASP A 65 3.51 -12.13 -3.63
CA ASP A 65 4.93 -12.15 -3.91
C ASP A 65 5.61 -10.94 -3.24
N ALA A 66 6.74 -11.16 -2.60
CA ALA A 66 7.39 -10.13 -1.79
C ALA A 66 7.89 -8.97 -2.66
N TRP A 67 8.36 -9.28 -3.88
CA TRP A 67 8.89 -8.28 -4.80
C TRP A 67 7.75 -7.43 -5.40
N GLU A 68 6.67 -8.08 -5.84
CA GLU A 68 5.45 -7.39 -6.28
C GLU A 68 4.91 -6.48 -5.16
N ALA A 69 4.79 -7.00 -3.93
CA ALA A 69 4.33 -6.21 -2.78
C ALA A 69 5.25 -5.01 -2.53
N LEU A 70 6.57 -5.19 -2.55
CA LEU A 70 7.54 -4.10 -2.35
C LEU A 70 7.36 -2.98 -3.37
N VAL A 71 7.38 -3.31 -4.65
CA VAL A 71 7.26 -2.31 -5.71
C VAL A 71 5.87 -1.66 -5.71
N GLY A 72 4.82 -2.44 -5.48
CA GLY A 72 3.45 -1.95 -5.35
C GLY A 72 3.27 -0.96 -4.20
N PHE A 73 3.81 -1.25 -3.01
CA PHE A 73 3.70 -0.35 -1.87
C PHE A 73 4.60 0.88 -1.98
N ILE A 74 5.74 0.82 -2.67
CA ILE A 74 6.51 2.01 -3.02
C ILE A 74 5.64 2.99 -3.83
N CYS A 75 4.84 2.48 -4.78
CA CYS A 75 3.90 3.30 -5.57
C CYS A 75 2.76 3.91 -4.75
N SER A 76 2.48 3.35 -3.56
CA SER A 76 1.37 3.77 -2.71
C SER A 76 1.64 5.03 -1.89
N SER A 77 2.91 5.39 -1.70
CA SER A 77 3.30 6.55 -0.89
C SER A 77 2.69 7.85 -1.41
N ASN A 78 1.88 8.50 -0.58
CA ASN A 78 1.16 9.74 -0.91
C ASN A 78 0.35 9.66 -2.22
N ASN A 79 -0.40 8.57 -2.37
CA ASN A 79 -1.15 8.24 -3.58
C ASN A 79 -2.54 7.67 -3.24
N ASN A 80 -3.40 7.49 -4.24
CA ASN A 80 -4.71 6.85 -4.07
C ASN A 80 -4.79 5.53 -4.86
N ILE A 81 -5.72 4.66 -4.46
CA ILE A 81 -5.85 3.30 -4.99
C ILE A 81 -5.95 3.29 -6.52
N SER A 82 -6.81 4.15 -7.10
CA SER A 82 -6.99 4.21 -8.56
C SER A 82 -5.70 4.51 -9.31
N ARG A 83 -4.91 5.49 -8.84
CA ARG A 83 -3.63 5.84 -9.47
C ARG A 83 -2.57 4.77 -9.24
N ILE A 84 -2.54 4.14 -8.06
CA ILE A 84 -1.61 3.03 -7.77
C ILE A 84 -1.88 1.86 -8.73
N SER A 85 -3.13 1.44 -8.89
CA SER A 85 -3.50 0.35 -9.81
C SER A 85 -3.08 0.65 -11.25
N GLN A 86 -3.25 1.89 -11.71
CA GLN A 86 -2.79 2.30 -13.05
C GLN A 86 -1.26 2.28 -13.18
N MET A 87 -0.52 2.68 -12.14
CA MET A 87 0.94 2.64 -12.15
C MET A 87 1.46 1.20 -12.23
N VAL A 88 0.91 0.31 -11.39
CA VAL A 88 1.28 -1.13 -11.40
C VAL A 88 0.92 -1.77 -12.73
N HIS A 89 -0.28 -1.54 -13.26
CA HIS A 89 -0.69 -2.09 -14.56
C HIS A 89 0.25 -1.65 -15.70
N LYS A 90 0.62 -0.37 -15.76
CA LYS A 90 1.58 0.13 -16.76
C LYS A 90 2.97 -0.50 -16.59
N LEU A 91 3.41 -0.70 -15.34
CA LEU A 91 4.68 -1.36 -15.05
C LEU A 91 4.68 -2.78 -15.65
N CYS A 92 3.62 -3.56 -15.42
CA CYS A 92 3.48 -4.90 -16.00
C CYS A 92 3.42 -4.84 -17.53
N LEU A 93 2.63 -3.95 -18.14
CA LEU A 93 2.55 -3.83 -19.59
C LEU A 93 3.89 -3.51 -20.27
N HIS A 94 4.74 -2.69 -19.64
CA HIS A 94 6.00 -2.24 -20.23
C HIS A 94 7.18 -3.16 -19.96
N TYR A 95 7.20 -3.85 -18.81
CA TYR A 95 8.37 -4.61 -18.35
C TYR A 95 8.06 -6.04 -17.94
N GLY A 96 6.79 -6.39 -17.79
CA GLY A 96 6.35 -7.72 -17.43
C GLY A 96 6.35 -8.67 -18.64
N PRO A 97 6.62 -9.97 -18.44
CA PRO A 97 6.48 -10.96 -19.50
C PRO A 97 5.00 -11.11 -19.90
N TYR A 98 4.74 -11.28 -21.20
CA TYR A 98 3.39 -11.53 -21.70
C TYR A 98 2.90 -12.90 -21.25
N ILE A 99 1.70 -12.96 -20.68
CA ILE A 99 1.02 -14.21 -20.29
C ILE A 99 0.03 -14.62 -21.38
N GLY A 100 -0.86 -13.72 -21.77
CA GLY A 100 -1.97 -14.05 -22.65
C GLY A 100 -2.90 -12.88 -22.94
N THR A 101 -3.95 -13.15 -23.71
CA THR A 101 -5.00 -12.18 -24.02
C THR A 101 -6.36 -12.81 -23.77
N ILE A 102 -7.15 -12.21 -22.90
CA ILE A 102 -8.51 -12.65 -22.54
C ILE A 102 -9.44 -11.49 -22.85
N ASP A 103 -10.49 -11.73 -23.63
CA ASP A 103 -11.50 -10.71 -23.99
C ASP A 103 -10.92 -9.38 -24.51
N LYS A 104 -9.83 -9.46 -25.29
CA LYS A 104 -9.06 -8.34 -25.87
C LYS A 104 -8.21 -7.54 -24.88
N GLU A 105 -8.18 -7.95 -23.61
CA GLU A 105 -7.28 -7.40 -22.61
C GLU A 105 -5.99 -8.23 -22.57
N VAL A 106 -4.85 -7.52 -22.58
CA VAL A 106 -3.52 -8.12 -22.60
C VAL A 106 -3.02 -8.23 -21.17
N PHE A 107 -2.70 -9.45 -20.75
CA PHE A 107 -2.18 -9.73 -19.41
C PHE A 107 -0.67 -9.94 -19.48
N HIS A 108 0.05 -9.16 -18.69
CA HIS A 108 1.47 -9.32 -18.43
C HIS A 108 1.65 -9.65 -16.95
N ASP A 109 2.65 -10.49 -16.66
CA ASP A 109 3.05 -10.79 -15.30
C ASP A 109 3.77 -9.58 -14.67
N PHE A 110 4.04 -9.65 -13.37
CA PHE A 110 4.86 -8.65 -12.71
C PHE A 110 6.32 -8.74 -13.20
N PRO A 111 7.01 -7.61 -13.46
CA PRO A 111 8.39 -7.66 -13.92
C PRO A 111 9.33 -8.20 -12.84
N MET A 112 10.22 -9.11 -13.23
CA MET A 112 11.29 -9.61 -12.36
C MET A 112 12.28 -8.48 -12.00
N PRO A 113 12.96 -8.54 -10.84
CA PRO A 113 13.95 -7.53 -10.44
C PRO A 113 15.01 -7.24 -11.52
N SER A 114 15.49 -8.28 -12.18
CA SER A 114 16.46 -8.20 -13.28
C SER A 114 15.96 -7.38 -14.48
N SER A 115 14.65 -7.44 -14.76
CA SER A 115 14.01 -6.69 -15.85
C SER A 115 13.93 -5.18 -15.56
N LEU A 116 14.03 -4.78 -14.29
CA LEU A 116 14.03 -3.38 -13.88
C LEU A 116 15.46 -2.82 -13.64
N ALA A 117 16.49 -3.67 -13.62
CA ALA A 117 17.88 -3.31 -13.34
C ALA A 117 18.72 -2.99 -14.60
N VAL A 118 18.09 -2.96 -15.78
CA VAL A 118 18.76 -2.69 -17.06
C VAL A 118 19.07 -1.19 -17.27
N PRO A 119 20.20 -0.83 -17.93
CA PRO A 119 20.54 0.57 -18.18
C PRO A 119 19.43 1.34 -18.89
N GLY A 120 19.09 2.53 -18.37
CA GLY A 120 18.01 3.38 -18.89
C GLY A 120 16.65 3.14 -18.24
N VAL A 121 16.42 1.99 -17.60
CA VAL A 121 15.15 1.70 -16.91
C VAL A 121 15.00 2.53 -15.64
N GLU A 122 16.06 2.76 -14.85
CA GLU A 122 15.96 3.66 -13.68
C GLU A 122 15.50 5.07 -14.07
N ALA A 123 16.01 5.62 -15.18
CA ALA A 123 15.61 6.95 -15.66
C ALA A 123 14.13 6.97 -16.08
N HIS A 124 13.69 5.97 -16.84
CA HIS A 124 12.29 5.84 -17.25
C HIS A 124 11.36 5.55 -16.05
N LEU A 125 11.81 4.76 -15.07
CA LEU A 125 11.12 4.52 -13.81
C LEU A 125 10.99 5.83 -13.02
N ARG A 126 12.03 6.66 -12.92
CA ARG A 126 11.96 7.99 -12.30
C ARG A 126 10.98 8.91 -13.02
N GLU A 127 10.94 8.90 -14.36
CA GLU A 127 9.93 9.63 -15.16
C GLU A 127 8.51 9.14 -14.90
N LEU A 128 8.34 7.83 -14.69
CA LEU A 128 7.08 7.20 -14.31
C LEU A 128 6.75 7.35 -12.80
N GLY A 129 7.66 7.96 -12.02
CA GLY A 129 7.48 8.28 -10.60
C GLY A 129 7.97 7.22 -9.60
N PHE A 130 8.79 6.27 -10.03
CA PHE A 130 9.35 5.20 -9.19
C PHE A 130 10.72 5.61 -8.62
N GLY A 131 10.92 5.46 -7.30
CA GLY A 131 12.11 5.91 -6.55
C GLY A 131 13.08 4.80 -6.14
N TYR A 132 13.28 3.77 -6.95
CA TYR A 132 13.96 2.52 -6.56
C TYR A 132 15.50 2.51 -6.79
N ARG A 133 16.23 1.72 -5.97
CA ARG A 133 17.65 1.34 -6.16
C ARG A 133 17.80 -0.18 -6.05
N ALA A 134 18.61 -0.79 -6.93
CA ALA A 134 18.81 -2.24 -7.00
C ALA A 134 19.46 -2.82 -5.72
N ARG A 135 18.97 -3.99 -5.29
CA ARG A 135 19.57 -4.86 -4.26
C ARG A 135 19.93 -6.23 -4.89
N PRO A 136 20.79 -7.05 -4.24
CA PRO A 136 21.11 -8.38 -4.74
C PRO A 136 19.87 -9.26 -4.90
N GLU A 137 19.88 -10.13 -5.92
CA GLU A 137 18.84 -11.12 -6.16
C GLU A 137 18.68 -12.06 -4.94
N GLY A 138 17.45 -12.40 -4.58
CA GLY A 138 17.15 -13.28 -3.45
C GLY A 138 17.23 -12.64 -2.06
N TRP A 139 17.76 -11.42 -1.90
CA TRP A 139 17.84 -10.74 -0.59
C TRP A 139 16.47 -10.62 0.09
N LEU A 140 15.44 -10.24 -0.67
CA LEU A 140 14.09 -10.05 -0.14
C LEU A 140 13.46 -11.37 0.36
N LEU A 141 13.77 -12.50 -0.30
CA LEU A 141 13.32 -13.82 0.14
C LEU A 141 13.97 -14.23 1.46
N GLY A 142 15.21 -13.80 1.72
CA GLY A 142 15.89 -14.02 2.99
C GLY A 142 15.25 -13.30 4.18
N LEU A 143 14.39 -12.31 3.93
CA LEU A 143 13.65 -11.59 4.98
C LEU A 143 12.28 -12.20 5.29
N ARG A 144 11.87 -13.23 4.55
CA ARG A 144 10.54 -13.84 4.68
C ARG A 144 10.41 -14.55 6.03
N ASN A 145 9.20 -14.50 6.59
CA ASN A 145 8.84 -15.29 7.76
C ASN A 145 9.01 -16.79 7.42
N PRO A 146 9.87 -17.54 8.13
CA PRO A 146 10.08 -18.96 7.87
C PRO A 146 8.83 -19.80 8.17
N ASP A 147 7.92 -19.31 8.99
CA ASP A 147 6.64 -19.95 9.32
C ASP A 147 5.56 -19.67 8.26
N SER A 148 5.82 -18.75 7.32
CA SER A 148 4.92 -18.48 6.19
C SER A 148 5.16 -19.48 5.07
N MET A 149 4.08 -20.08 4.55
CA MET A 149 4.15 -20.87 3.33
C MET A 149 4.50 -19.95 2.16
N ALA A 150 5.69 -20.11 1.58
CA ALA A 150 6.10 -19.29 0.45
C ALA A 150 5.32 -19.63 -0.82
N LEU A 151 4.94 -18.58 -1.56
CA LEU A 151 4.42 -18.69 -2.93
C LEU A 151 5.42 -19.48 -3.78
N GLY A 152 4.98 -20.59 -4.38
CA GLY A 152 5.82 -21.46 -5.21
C GLY A 152 6.87 -22.29 -4.46
N ALA A 153 6.89 -22.26 -3.13
CA ALA A 153 7.78 -23.11 -2.35
C ALA A 153 6.99 -24.24 -1.69
N THR A 154 7.41 -25.49 -1.95
CA THR A 154 7.31 -26.52 -0.90
C THR A 154 8.02 -25.97 0.35
N PRO A 155 7.53 -26.23 1.58
CA PRO A 155 8.23 -25.83 2.81
C PRO A 155 9.56 -26.56 2.93
N SER A 156 10.52 -26.18 2.10
CA SER A 156 11.92 -26.48 2.30
C SER A 156 12.38 -25.42 3.28
N ARG A 157 12.07 -25.67 4.55
CA ARG A 157 12.95 -25.30 5.64
C ARG A 157 14.30 -25.89 5.29
N LYS A 158 15.09 -25.20 4.46
CA LYS A 158 16.53 -25.32 4.54
C LYS A 158 16.78 -24.85 5.96
N ALA A 159 16.87 -25.82 6.88
CA ALA A 159 17.53 -25.61 8.14
C ALA A 159 18.82 -24.91 7.74
N SER A 160 18.93 -23.63 8.06
CA SER A 160 20.15 -22.86 7.87
C SER A 160 21.25 -23.71 8.44
N SER A 161 22.08 -24.28 7.56
CA SER A 161 23.19 -25.15 7.94
C SER A 161 24.38 -24.29 8.36
N GLY A 162 24.11 -23.32 9.25
CA GLY A 162 25.06 -22.32 9.74
C GLY A 162 24.40 -21.41 10.77
N ASP A 163 25.22 -20.73 11.56
CA ASP A 163 24.88 -19.74 12.61
C ASP A 163 24.08 -18.51 12.13
N ASP A 164 23.45 -18.55 10.96
CA ASP A 164 22.63 -17.45 10.46
C ASP A 164 21.37 -17.31 11.33
N PRO A 165 21.18 -16.14 11.97
CA PRO A 165 20.04 -15.92 12.84
C PRO A 165 18.74 -16.02 12.04
N THR A 166 17.76 -16.73 12.60
CA THR A 166 16.40 -16.79 12.05
C THR A 166 15.89 -15.35 11.87
N PRO A 167 15.39 -14.98 10.66
CA PRO A 167 14.90 -13.64 10.44
C PRO A 167 13.72 -13.36 11.38
N THR A 168 13.61 -12.13 11.84
CA THR A 168 12.49 -11.65 12.66
C THR A 168 11.75 -10.55 11.91
N TYR A 169 10.49 -10.30 12.27
CA TYR A 169 9.75 -9.14 11.76
C TYR A 169 10.54 -7.84 11.89
N LYS A 170 11.15 -7.58 13.07
CA LYS A 170 11.92 -6.36 13.31
C LYS A 170 13.13 -6.26 12.40
N TYR A 171 13.88 -7.35 12.24
CA TYR A 171 15.01 -7.39 11.30
C TYR A 171 14.55 -7.14 9.85
N ALA A 172 13.51 -7.82 9.39
CA ALA A 172 12.97 -7.61 8.04
C ALA A 172 12.52 -6.16 7.81
N HIS A 173 11.87 -5.55 8.80
CA HIS A 173 11.44 -4.15 8.75
C HIS A 173 12.63 -3.18 8.65
N GLU A 174 13.64 -3.34 9.50
CA GLU A 174 14.85 -2.51 9.49
C GLU A 174 15.61 -2.60 8.16
N GLN A 175 15.72 -3.82 7.61
CA GLN A 175 16.34 -4.06 6.31
C GLN A 175 15.59 -3.37 5.16
N LEU A 176 14.25 -3.35 5.21
CA LEU A 176 13.43 -2.66 4.23
C LEU A 176 13.56 -1.12 4.32
N LEU A 177 13.74 -0.56 5.52
CA LEU A 177 13.92 0.88 5.74
C LEU A 177 15.21 1.44 5.10
N GLU A 178 16.20 0.59 4.80
CA GLU A 178 17.38 1.02 4.07
C GLU A 178 17.10 1.36 2.58
N LEU A 179 15.92 1.00 2.07
CA LEU A 179 15.54 1.28 0.68
C LEU A 179 15.03 2.71 0.53
N THR A 180 15.55 3.41 -0.48
CA THR A 180 15.01 4.73 -0.84
C THR A 180 13.54 4.61 -1.24
N GLY A 181 12.69 5.47 -0.68
CA GLY A 181 11.24 5.44 -0.92
C GLY A 181 10.46 4.46 -0.03
N VAL A 182 11.14 3.71 0.85
CA VAL A 182 10.50 2.84 1.84
C VAL A 182 10.56 3.48 3.22
N GLY A 183 9.42 4.00 3.68
CA GLY A 183 9.24 4.42 5.08
C GLY A 183 8.63 3.32 5.95
N PRO A 184 8.45 3.56 7.26
CA PRO A 184 7.91 2.57 8.21
C PRO A 184 6.62 1.89 7.75
N LYS A 185 5.67 2.69 7.24
CA LYS A 185 4.39 2.17 6.72
C LYS A 185 4.58 1.23 5.54
N VAL A 186 5.42 1.60 4.57
CA VAL A 186 5.69 0.77 3.39
C VAL A 186 6.38 -0.52 3.82
N ALA A 187 7.38 -0.43 4.71
CA ALA A 187 8.06 -1.60 5.25
C ALA A 187 7.09 -2.56 5.96
N ASP A 188 6.19 -2.05 6.81
CA ASP A 188 5.16 -2.87 7.46
C ASP A 188 4.17 -3.48 6.47
N CYS A 189 3.76 -2.76 5.42
CA CYS A 189 2.91 -3.33 4.38
C CYS A 189 3.58 -4.52 3.67
N VAL A 190 4.88 -4.40 3.36
CA VAL A 190 5.66 -5.48 2.74
C VAL A 190 5.88 -6.64 3.70
N CYS A 191 6.17 -6.35 4.98
CA CYS A 191 6.25 -7.36 6.03
C CYS A 191 4.95 -8.16 6.13
N LEU A 192 3.80 -7.49 6.20
CA LEU A 192 2.48 -8.10 6.36
C LEU A 192 2.03 -8.90 5.14
N MET A 193 2.09 -8.30 3.95
CA MET A 193 1.45 -8.84 2.73
C MET A 193 2.42 -9.55 1.78
N GLY A 194 3.73 -9.30 1.87
CA GLY A 194 4.73 -9.94 0.99
C GLY A 194 5.64 -10.95 1.72
N LEU A 195 6.00 -10.67 2.97
CA LEU A 195 6.94 -11.49 3.73
C LEU A 195 6.27 -12.42 4.77
N GLY A 196 4.96 -12.31 4.97
CA GLY A 196 4.20 -13.18 5.87
C GLY A 196 4.39 -12.91 7.36
N TRP A 197 4.88 -11.74 7.74
CA TRP A 197 4.94 -11.28 9.14
C TRP A 197 3.57 -10.72 9.56
N LEU A 198 2.63 -11.60 9.93
CA LEU A 198 1.24 -11.22 10.24
C LEU A 198 1.09 -10.30 11.47
N GLU A 199 2.17 -10.12 12.25
CA GLU A 199 2.27 -9.19 13.38
C GLU A 199 2.61 -7.74 12.98
N ALA A 200 3.01 -7.52 11.72
CA ALA A 200 3.34 -6.20 11.21
C ALA A 200 2.08 -5.34 11.07
N VAL A 201 2.10 -4.13 11.64
CA VAL A 201 0.94 -3.23 11.66
C VAL A 201 1.30 -1.95 10.93
N PRO A 202 0.90 -1.79 9.65
CA PRO A 202 1.18 -0.57 8.90
C PRO A 202 0.34 0.60 9.45
N VAL A 203 0.98 1.58 10.09
CA VAL A 203 0.27 2.74 10.67
C VAL A 203 0.31 3.91 9.68
N ASP A 204 -0.78 4.10 8.94
CA ASP A 204 -0.98 5.30 8.13
C ASP A 204 -1.84 6.36 8.84
N THR A 205 -2.28 7.40 8.12
CA THR A 205 -3.12 8.45 8.69
C THR A 205 -4.49 7.96 9.14
N HIS A 206 -5.08 6.97 8.49
CA HIS A 206 -6.37 6.39 8.87
C HIS A 206 -6.21 5.51 10.10
N VAL A 207 -5.18 4.66 10.13
CA VAL A 207 -4.86 3.84 11.30
C VAL A 207 -4.61 4.70 12.52
N TRP A 208 -3.86 5.80 12.34
CA TRP A 208 -3.65 6.78 13.40
C TRP A 208 -4.97 7.38 13.90
N GLN A 209 -5.91 7.73 13.01
CA GLN A 209 -7.22 8.22 13.40
C GLN A 209 -8.04 7.19 14.19
N ILE A 210 -8.01 5.91 13.78
CA ILE A 210 -8.65 4.80 14.51
C ILE A 210 -8.03 4.67 15.90
N ALA A 211 -6.70 4.66 16.01
CA ALA A 211 -6.00 4.58 17.28
C ALA A 211 -6.37 5.73 18.22
N MET A 212 -6.46 6.97 17.70
CA MET A 212 -6.87 8.13 18.49
C MET A 212 -8.33 8.05 18.93
N ARG A 213 -9.25 7.74 18.00
CA ARG A 213 -10.71 7.75 18.22
C ARG A 213 -11.15 6.61 19.13
N ASP A 214 -10.72 5.39 18.81
CA ASP A 214 -11.27 4.17 19.41
C ASP A 214 -10.41 3.68 20.59
N TYR A 215 -9.10 3.96 20.58
CA TYR A 215 -8.14 3.46 21.59
C TYR A 215 -7.51 4.59 22.42
N LYS A 216 -7.96 5.84 22.23
CA LYS A 216 -7.55 7.02 23.01
C LYS A 216 -6.04 7.30 22.97
N PHE A 217 -5.36 6.91 21.88
CA PHE A 217 -3.95 7.24 21.66
C PHE A 217 -3.72 8.75 21.55
N GLY A 218 -2.57 9.22 22.05
CA GLY A 218 -2.16 10.64 21.97
C GLY A 218 -2.65 11.54 23.11
N GLY A 219 -3.48 11.04 24.05
CA GLY A 219 -3.97 11.80 25.20
C GLY A 219 -4.70 13.10 24.83
N LYS A 220 -4.74 14.08 25.75
CA LYS A 220 -5.26 15.44 25.45
C LYS A 220 -4.31 16.28 24.57
N ALA A 221 -3.14 15.74 24.21
CA ALA A 221 -2.14 16.47 23.44
C ALA A 221 -2.56 16.51 21.97
N LYS A 222 -2.73 17.73 21.45
CA LYS A 222 -3.11 18.05 20.07
C LYS A 222 -1.98 17.74 19.05
N ASN A 223 -1.16 16.72 19.27
CA ASN A 223 -0.10 16.36 18.34
C ASN A 223 -0.73 15.72 17.10
N LYS A 224 -0.88 16.52 16.05
CA LYS A 224 -1.44 16.10 14.76
C LYS A 224 -0.47 15.26 13.93
N THR A 225 0.79 15.17 14.33
CA THR A 225 1.86 14.54 13.53
C THR A 225 2.26 13.19 14.12
N LEU A 226 2.27 12.16 13.28
CA LEU A 226 2.70 10.82 13.62
C LEU A 226 4.24 10.77 13.73
N THR A 227 4.77 10.74 14.95
CA THR A 227 6.20 10.57 15.21
C THR A 227 6.58 9.10 15.19
N LYS A 228 7.87 8.76 15.04
CA LYS A 228 8.34 7.37 15.11
C LYS A 228 7.93 6.67 16.41
N ALA A 229 8.07 7.36 17.55
CA ALA A 229 7.69 6.79 18.85
C ALA A 229 6.19 6.50 18.94
N LEU A 230 5.34 7.38 18.36
CA LEU A 230 3.89 7.13 18.31
C LEU A 230 3.55 5.99 17.35
N TYR A 231 4.22 5.94 16.18
CA TYR A 231 4.09 4.84 15.23
C TYR A 231 4.37 3.49 15.90
N ASP A 232 5.51 3.39 16.58
CA ASP A 232 5.94 2.18 17.27
C ASP A 232 4.95 1.81 18.40
N ALA A 233 4.53 2.79 19.20
CA ALA A 233 3.59 2.57 20.30
C ALA A 233 2.20 2.10 19.83
N VAL A 234 1.69 2.61 18.71
CA VAL A 234 0.43 2.14 18.12
C VAL A 234 0.55 0.69 17.66
N GLY A 235 1.65 0.37 16.95
CA GLY A 235 1.90 -1.00 16.52
C GLY A 235 2.05 -1.97 17.68
N ASP A 236 2.78 -1.59 18.74
CA ASP A 236 2.98 -2.42 19.92
C ASP A 236 1.68 -2.64 20.71
N HIS A 237 0.82 -1.62 20.79
CA HIS A 237 -0.48 -1.76 21.41
C HIS A 237 -1.37 -2.76 20.66
N PHE A 238 -1.46 -2.65 19.34
CA PHE A 238 -2.25 -3.59 18.54
C PHE A 238 -1.67 -5.01 18.56
N ARG A 239 -0.34 -5.18 18.58
CA ARG A 239 0.30 -6.47 18.85
C ARG A 239 -0.05 -7.02 20.23
N GLY A 240 -0.12 -6.17 21.26
CA GLY A 240 -0.55 -6.57 22.60
C GLY A 240 -2.00 -7.07 22.67
N LEU A 241 -2.90 -6.51 21.85
CA LEU A 241 -4.31 -6.92 21.81
C LEU A 241 -4.54 -8.20 21.00
N TRP A 242 -3.88 -8.33 19.86
CA TRP A 242 -4.22 -9.35 18.85
C TRP A 242 -3.12 -10.38 18.59
N GLY A 243 -1.96 -10.24 19.23
CA GLY A 243 -0.86 -11.19 19.14
C GLY A 243 -0.21 -11.25 17.76
N SER A 244 0.17 -12.46 17.34
CA SER A 244 0.95 -12.69 16.13
C SER A 244 0.20 -12.42 14.81
N GLN A 245 -1.11 -12.17 14.86
CA GLN A 245 -1.91 -11.78 13.69
C GLN A 245 -2.45 -10.33 13.79
N ALA A 246 -1.80 -9.47 14.57
CA ALA A 246 -2.27 -8.10 14.77
C ALA A 246 -2.41 -7.27 13.49
N GLY A 247 -1.55 -7.48 12.49
CA GLY A 247 -1.67 -6.84 11.18
C GLY A 247 -2.96 -7.23 10.45
N TRP A 248 -3.40 -8.47 10.63
CA TRP A 248 -4.65 -8.97 10.07
C TRP A 248 -5.85 -8.36 10.80
N ALA A 249 -5.90 -8.45 12.12
CA ALA A 249 -6.99 -7.90 12.93
C ALA A 249 -7.18 -6.39 12.67
N HIS A 250 -6.08 -5.64 12.69
CA HIS A 250 -6.08 -4.22 12.36
C HIS A 250 -6.69 -3.95 10.96
N SER A 251 -6.36 -4.77 9.95
CA SER A 251 -6.85 -4.60 8.59
C SER A 251 -8.37 -4.78 8.46
N VAL A 252 -9.00 -5.57 9.35
CA VAL A 252 -10.47 -5.65 9.45
C VAL A 252 -11.03 -4.30 9.89
N LEU A 253 -10.47 -3.68 10.93
CA LEU A 253 -10.91 -2.37 11.42
C LEU A 253 -10.65 -1.24 10.43
N PHE A 254 -9.50 -1.28 9.75
CA PHE A 254 -9.21 -0.36 8.66
C PHE A 254 -10.26 -0.48 7.55
N THR A 255 -10.60 -1.70 7.14
CA THR A 255 -11.65 -1.95 6.14
C THR A 255 -13.00 -1.40 6.59
N ALA A 256 -13.31 -1.51 7.89
CA ALA A 256 -14.53 -0.97 8.48
C ALA A 256 -14.62 0.56 8.47
N ASP A 257 -13.49 1.26 8.37
CA ASP A 257 -13.41 2.73 8.34
C ASP A 257 -13.37 3.29 6.91
N LEU A 258 -13.17 2.43 5.89
CA LEU A 258 -13.19 2.84 4.48
C LEU A 258 -14.62 3.18 4.04
N ARG A 259 -14.78 4.35 3.41
CA ARG A 259 -16.08 4.85 2.91
C ARG A 259 -16.79 3.88 1.98
N ALA A 260 -16.04 3.14 1.16
CA ALA A 260 -16.57 2.16 0.23
C ALA A 260 -17.42 1.07 0.90
N PHE A 261 -17.26 0.89 2.21
CA PHE A 261 -18.00 -0.11 2.97
C PHE A 261 -18.87 0.51 4.07
N SER A 262 -19.06 1.83 4.05
CA SER A 262 -19.90 2.54 5.04
C SER A 262 -21.35 2.07 5.02
N ASP A 263 -21.86 1.62 3.87
CA ASP A 263 -23.22 1.08 3.73
C ASP A 263 -23.44 -0.19 4.57
N ARG A 264 -22.40 -1.00 4.78
CA ARG A 264 -22.47 -2.22 5.62
C ARG A 264 -22.66 -1.92 7.11
N LEU A 265 -22.40 -0.69 7.54
CA LEU A 265 -22.69 -0.24 8.91
C LEU A 265 -24.15 0.17 9.10
N VAL A 266 -24.87 0.48 8.01
CA VAL A 266 -26.24 1.03 8.05
C VAL A 266 -27.30 -0.09 8.02
N GLU A 267 -26.98 -1.26 7.47
CA GLU A 267 -27.92 -2.37 7.27
C GLU A 267 -28.19 -3.27 8.50
N ASN A 268 -27.77 -2.88 9.72
CA ASN A 268 -28.00 -3.66 10.95
C ASN A 268 -28.90 -2.91 11.95
N PRO A 269 -30.26 -2.98 11.85
CA PRO A 269 -31.18 -2.24 12.72
C PRO A 269 -31.37 -2.83 14.13
N GLY A 270 -30.60 -3.85 14.52
CA GLY A 270 -30.95 -4.72 15.66
C GLY A 270 -30.34 -4.43 17.03
N ALA A 271 -29.38 -3.51 17.16
CA ALA A 271 -28.67 -3.31 18.44
C ALA A 271 -28.51 -1.83 18.80
N LYS A 272 -29.60 -1.21 19.29
CA LYS A 272 -29.50 0.02 20.06
C LYS A 272 -29.20 -0.34 21.51
N SER A 273 -27.96 -0.15 21.95
CA SER A 273 -27.61 -0.05 23.39
C SER A 273 -27.66 1.42 23.80
N GLU A 274 -28.28 1.72 24.94
CA GLU A 274 -28.66 3.05 25.45
C GLU A 274 -27.51 4.01 25.86
N ASP A 275 -26.30 3.87 25.32
CA ASP A 275 -25.18 4.80 25.58
C ASP A 275 -24.75 5.58 24.33
N ASP A 276 -25.70 5.78 23.41
CA ASP A 276 -25.51 6.51 22.16
C ASP A 276 -25.67 8.02 22.40
N THR A 277 -24.72 8.62 23.12
CA THR A 277 -24.52 10.07 23.08
C THR A 277 -23.14 10.39 22.50
N ASP A 278 -23.17 11.13 21.39
CA ASP A 278 -22.03 11.71 20.65
C ASP A 278 -21.14 10.76 19.82
N ILE A 279 -21.75 9.97 18.91
CA ILE A 279 -21.09 9.69 17.62
C ILE A 279 -21.52 10.75 16.62
N LYS A 280 -20.95 11.96 16.73
CA LYS A 280 -20.99 12.89 15.59
C LYS A 280 -20.13 12.28 14.49
N ALA A 281 -20.77 11.84 13.41
CA ALA A 281 -20.10 11.55 12.15
C ALA A 281 -19.29 12.79 11.77
N VAL A 282 -17.97 12.74 12.01
CA VAL A 282 -17.07 13.78 11.53
C VAL A 282 -17.10 13.65 10.03
N LYS A 283 -17.76 14.61 9.37
CA LYS A 283 -17.74 14.79 7.93
C LYS A 283 -16.34 15.23 7.54
N VAL A 284 -15.41 14.28 7.54
CA VAL A 284 -14.12 14.43 6.87
C VAL A 284 -14.46 14.55 5.39
N GLU A 285 -13.96 15.55 4.68
CA GLU A 285 -13.99 15.58 3.22
C GLU A 285 -12.63 15.04 2.73
N THR A 286 -12.56 13.75 2.46
CA THR A 286 -11.46 13.11 1.72
C THR A 286 -12.01 12.61 0.39
N LYS A 287 -11.30 12.93 -0.69
CA LYS A 287 -11.68 12.66 -2.10
C LYS A 287 -11.40 11.22 -2.54
N ASP A 288 -11.54 10.24 -1.65
CA ASP A 288 -11.26 8.85 -1.98
C ASP A 288 -12.58 8.09 -2.18
N GLU A 289 -13.08 8.15 -3.40
CA GLU A 289 -13.99 7.13 -3.92
C GLU A 289 -13.14 5.90 -4.25
N VAL A 290 -13.24 4.86 -3.41
CA VAL A 290 -12.71 3.54 -3.74
C VAL A 290 -13.62 2.95 -4.80
N ALA A 291 -13.27 3.14 -6.07
CA ALA A 291 -13.89 2.40 -7.15
C ALA A 291 -13.53 0.91 -6.97
N LEU A 292 -14.53 0.05 -6.77
CA LEU A 292 -14.39 -1.37 -7.04
C LEU A 292 -13.86 -1.48 -8.48
N VAL A 293 -12.70 -2.11 -8.66
CA VAL A 293 -12.06 -2.24 -9.97
C VAL A 293 -12.94 -3.14 -10.83
N ALA A 294 -13.89 -2.55 -11.55
CA ALA A 294 -14.48 -3.14 -12.74
C ALA A 294 -13.42 -3.13 -13.86
N PRO A 295 -13.46 -4.08 -14.81
CA PRO A 295 -12.55 -4.10 -15.94
C PRO A 295 -12.58 -2.74 -16.65
N ILE A 296 -11.39 -2.18 -16.90
CA ILE A 296 -11.23 -0.84 -17.47
C ILE A 296 -11.59 -0.92 -18.96
N THR A 297 -12.85 -0.73 -19.31
CA THR A 297 -13.22 -0.43 -20.70
C THR A 297 -12.73 0.97 -21.05
N THR A 298 -11.90 1.06 -22.09
CA THR A 298 -11.32 2.32 -22.60
C THR A 298 -12.41 3.37 -22.94
N PRO A 299 -12.26 4.66 -22.58
CA PRO A 299 -13.24 5.67 -22.96
C PRO A 299 -13.02 6.15 -24.40
N ALA A 300 -14.08 6.06 -25.21
CA ALA A 300 -14.16 6.72 -26.50
C ALA A 300 -14.10 8.26 -26.37
N LYS A 301 -13.41 8.89 -27.33
CA LYS A 301 -13.10 10.33 -27.45
C LYS A 301 -14.25 11.25 -27.04
N ARG A 302 -14.02 12.15 -26.08
CA ARG A 302 -14.87 13.34 -25.83
C ARG A 302 -14.04 14.62 -25.88
N LYS A 303 -14.50 15.58 -26.70
CA LYS A 303 -13.82 16.83 -27.10
C LYS A 303 -13.45 17.73 -25.91
N ARG A 304 -12.22 18.27 -25.94
CA ARG A 304 -11.69 19.30 -25.02
C ARG A 304 -12.51 20.60 -25.11
N ARG A 305 -12.86 21.17 -23.95
CA ARG A 305 -13.17 22.60 -23.79
C ARG A 305 -12.06 23.20 -22.92
N SER A 306 -11.29 24.13 -23.48
CA SER A 306 -10.26 24.89 -22.79
C SER A 306 -10.89 26.03 -21.99
N VAL A 307 -10.69 26.06 -20.67
CA VAL A 307 -10.93 27.25 -19.85
C VAL A 307 -9.57 27.71 -19.34
N VAL A 308 -9.15 28.88 -19.81
CA VAL A 308 -7.98 29.61 -19.31
C VAL A 308 -8.46 30.36 -18.07
N VAL A 309 -7.83 30.13 -16.91
CA VAL A 309 -7.99 30.97 -15.73
C VAL A 309 -6.64 31.62 -15.44
N THR A 310 -6.57 32.92 -15.70
CA THR A 310 -5.51 33.83 -15.27
C THR A 310 -5.62 34.07 -13.77
N GLU A 311 -4.52 33.85 -13.04
CA GLU A 311 -4.43 34.12 -11.61
C GLU A 311 -3.99 35.58 -11.39
N THR A 312 -4.82 36.37 -10.72
CA THR A 312 -4.47 37.71 -10.20
C THR A 312 -4.00 37.57 -8.76
N VAL A 313 -2.73 37.85 -8.50
CA VAL A 313 -2.15 37.92 -7.16
C VAL A 313 -2.56 39.24 -6.50
N LYS A 314 -3.27 39.17 -5.37
CA LYS A 314 -3.43 40.27 -4.42
C LYS A 314 -2.42 40.07 -3.28
N VAL A 315 -1.51 41.02 -3.11
CA VAL A 315 -0.64 41.12 -1.94
C VAL A 315 -1.30 42.12 -0.99
N GLU A 316 -1.58 41.68 0.24
CA GLU A 316 -1.86 42.58 1.36
C GLU A 316 -0.56 42.77 2.14
N GLU A 317 -0.10 44.02 2.22
CA GLU A 317 1.00 44.47 3.08
C GLU A 317 0.45 44.86 4.46
N ASP A 318 1.17 44.53 5.54
CA ASP A 318 0.95 45.08 6.89
C ASP A 318 2.24 45.84 7.33
N PRO A 319 2.13 46.93 8.10
CA PRO A 319 3.08 48.04 8.05
C PRO A 319 4.18 47.98 9.11
N GLY A 320 5.34 48.55 8.77
CA GLY A 320 6.29 49.14 9.73
C GLY A 320 7.72 48.61 9.63
N MET A 321 8.59 49.30 8.88
CA MET A 321 9.46 50.35 9.42
C MET A 321 10.65 50.64 8.47
N THR A 322 10.73 51.90 8.02
CA THR A 322 11.92 52.70 7.61
C THR A 322 12.84 52.26 6.45
N ALA A 323 12.55 52.86 5.29
CA ALA A 323 13.40 53.53 4.29
C ALA A 323 14.94 53.39 4.33
N VAL A 324 15.52 53.01 3.17
CA VAL A 324 16.52 53.82 2.42
C VAL A 324 16.33 53.54 0.93
N GLY A 325 16.18 54.59 0.11
CA GLY A 325 15.87 54.49 -1.31
C GLY A 325 17.09 54.35 -2.23
N ALA A 326 16.85 53.79 -3.42
CA ALA A 326 17.60 54.12 -4.64
C ALA A 326 16.79 53.77 -5.90
N THR A 327 16.73 54.78 -6.76
CA THR A 327 15.90 54.98 -7.96
C THR A 327 16.35 54.21 -9.22
N ARG A 328 15.38 54.06 -10.16
CA ARG A 328 15.51 53.97 -11.65
C ARG A 328 16.00 52.62 -12.21
N ARG A 329 15.55 52.10 -13.37
CA ARG A 329 14.79 52.61 -14.53
C ARG A 329 14.31 51.42 -15.38
N SER A 330 13.15 51.54 -16.01
CA SER A 330 12.63 50.61 -17.03
C SER A 330 13.52 50.50 -18.28
N LYS A 331 13.54 49.32 -18.92
CA LYS A 331 13.60 49.25 -20.40
C LYS A 331 12.98 47.95 -20.93
N ARG A 332 11.97 48.16 -21.76
CA ARG A 332 11.27 47.23 -22.64
C ARG A 332 11.93 47.30 -24.02
N MET A 333 12.23 46.17 -24.66
CA MET A 333 12.37 46.03 -26.13
C MET A 333 12.30 44.53 -26.45
N ARG A 334 11.22 44.04 -27.06
CA ARG A 334 10.94 43.92 -28.51
C ARG A 334 11.95 43.02 -29.24
N GLY A 335 11.41 41.92 -29.77
CA GLY A 335 12.14 40.91 -30.52
C GLY A 335 12.44 41.26 -31.97
N PHE A 336 13.12 40.33 -32.61
CA PHE A 336 13.38 40.03 -34.03
C PHE A 336 14.28 38.77 -33.92
N ARG A 337 14.20 37.71 -34.71
CA ARG A 337 13.56 37.42 -35.98
C ARG A 337 13.55 35.90 -36.13
#